data_AF-A0A9J6F3D6-F1
#
_entry.id   AF-A0A9J6F3D6-F1
#
_cell.length_a   1.000
_cell.length_b   1.000
_cell.length_c   1.000
_cell.angle_alpha   90.00
_cell.angle_beta   90.00
_cell.angle_gamma   90.00
#
_symmetry.space_group_name_H-M   'P 1'
#
loop_
_entity.id
_entity.type
_entity.pdbx_description
1 polymer ?
#
loop_
_entity_poly.entity_id
_entity_poly.type
_entity_poly.pdbx_seq_one_letter_code
_entity_poly.pdbx_strand_id
1 'polypeptide(L)'
;MLQPPSSRLPSPLRDVIAEEVAQAVPVAAHQQPVAMPVAHAPAVQPVAAPLTYAQVASGVRPLVHEIFTNYAHFDANGCLQISEYHMQNWCKLSSVNLCKGSVMEEYLDRRRKQGVNFDTVSYVGDGNNDLCPCLRLRSCDLIFPRADYPLAKQLAKDPEQTKAKLHPWRTGLDIASVLLKNCVVNNVTE
;
A
#
# COMPACT_ATOMS: atom_id res chain seq x y z
N MET A 1 6.14 22.15 -42.30
CA MET A 1 7.01 21.47 -41.32
C MET A 1 6.57 21.91 -39.93
N LEU A 2 5.83 21.06 -39.22
CA LEU A 2 5.41 21.28 -37.84
C LEU A 2 6.04 20.16 -37.01
N GLN A 3 6.89 20.52 -36.04
CA GLN A 3 7.52 19.56 -35.15
C GLN A 3 6.47 18.95 -34.20
N PRO A 4 6.58 17.65 -33.84
CA PRO A 4 5.68 17.03 -32.88
C PRO A 4 5.92 17.55 -31.45
N PRO A 5 4.89 17.55 -30.57
CA PRO A 5 5.04 18.01 -29.20
C PRO A 5 5.95 17.09 -28.40
N SER A 6 6.84 17.70 -27.61
CA SER A 6 7.78 17.06 -26.70
C SER A 6 7.08 16.12 -25.70
N SER A 7 7.43 14.82 -25.74
CA SER A 7 6.94 13.75 -24.87
C SER A 7 7.59 13.70 -23.48
N ARG A 8 7.85 14.86 -22.87
CA ARG A 8 8.38 14.91 -21.50
C ARG A 8 7.27 15.18 -20.50
N LEU A 9 6.95 14.16 -19.71
CA LEU A 9 6.30 14.33 -18.42
C LEU A 9 7.11 15.34 -17.57
N PRO A 10 6.46 16.26 -16.85
CA PRO A 10 7.14 17.21 -15.99
C PRO A 10 7.92 16.48 -14.90
N SER A 11 9.19 16.88 -14.75
CA SER A 11 10.22 16.35 -13.85
C SER A 11 9.79 16.03 -12.41
N PRO A 12 8.93 16.82 -11.72
CA PRO A 12 8.69 16.61 -10.28
C PRO A 12 8.04 15.27 -9.94
N LEU A 13 7.21 14.70 -10.83
CA LEU A 13 6.47 13.46 -10.53
C LEU A 13 7.35 12.20 -10.60
N ARG A 14 8.42 12.24 -11.40
CA ARG A 14 9.38 11.14 -11.54
C ARG A 14 10.35 11.10 -10.35
N ASP A 15 10.74 12.27 -9.87
CA ASP A 15 11.71 12.41 -8.78
C ASP A 15 11.07 12.03 -7.43
N VAL A 16 9.81 12.40 -7.19
CA VAL A 16 9.07 12.05 -5.96
C VAL A 16 8.87 10.53 -5.81
N ILE A 17 8.47 9.82 -6.87
CA ILE A 17 8.23 8.37 -6.79
C ILE A 17 9.55 7.58 -6.72
N ALA A 18 10.62 8.07 -7.37
CA ALA A 18 11.91 7.41 -7.38
C ALA A 18 12.66 7.54 -6.04
N GLU A 19 12.56 8.69 -5.39
CA GLU A 19 13.30 8.99 -4.16
C GLU A 19 12.57 8.50 -2.90
N GLU A 20 11.23 8.62 -2.83
CA GLU A 20 10.46 8.27 -1.62
C GLU A 20 10.39 6.77 -1.33
N VAL A 21 10.42 5.92 -2.35
CA VAL A 21 10.37 4.46 -2.13
C VAL A 21 11.77 3.88 -1.88
N ALA A 22 12.85 4.61 -2.21
CA ALA A 22 14.22 4.20 -1.92
C ALA A 22 14.60 4.45 -0.45
N GLN A 23 13.93 5.39 0.23
CA GLN A 23 14.29 5.82 1.59
C GLN A 23 13.48 5.14 2.71
N ALA A 24 12.47 4.33 2.39
CA ALA A 24 11.70 3.58 3.38
C ALA A 24 12.35 2.22 3.72
N VAL A 25 13.52 2.23 4.35
CA VAL A 25 14.18 1.06 4.97
C VAL A 25 14.94 1.56 6.22
N PRO A 26 15.01 0.87 7.39
CA PRO A 26 14.27 -0.27 7.93
C PRO A 26 13.62 0.04 9.30
N VAL A 27 12.38 -0.40 9.56
CA VAL A 27 11.89 -0.52 10.95
C VAL A 27 11.34 -1.93 11.15
N ALA A 28 11.88 -2.56 12.19
CA ALA A 28 11.58 -3.87 12.76
C ALA A 28 10.43 -4.67 12.13
N ALA A 29 10.79 -5.88 11.70
CA ALA A 29 9.90 -6.96 11.34
C ALA A 29 8.77 -7.11 12.39
N HIS A 30 7.52 -6.79 12.00
CA HIS A 30 6.37 -7.68 12.15
C HIS A 30 5.01 -7.04 11.85
N GLN A 31 4.87 -5.71 11.70
CA GLN A 31 3.57 -5.10 11.39
C GLN A 31 3.74 -3.87 10.49
N GLN A 32 3.67 -4.07 9.16
CA GLN A 32 3.55 -2.97 8.19
C GLN A 32 2.06 -2.54 8.11
N PRO A 33 1.73 -1.24 8.25
CA PRO A 33 0.37 -0.75 8.04
C PRO A 33 -0.04 -0.87 6.58
N VAL A 34 -1.34 -0.99 6.35
CA VAL A 34 -1.91 -0.88 5.01
C VAL A 34 -2.13 0.61 4.73
N ALA A 35 -1.31 1.20 3.85
CA ALA A 35 -1.51 2.55 3.32
C ALA A 35 -2.10 2.43 1.92
N MET A 36 -3.24 3.10 1.67
CA MET A 36 -3.91 3.11 0.36
C MET A 36 -3.75 4.49 -0.31
N PRO A 37 -3.32 4.56 -1.58
CA PRO A 37 -3.12 5.83 -2.28
C PRO A 37 -4.44 6.56 -2.60
N VAL A 38 -4.34 7.89 -2.73
CA VAL A 38 -5.43 8.90 -2.69
C VAL A 38 -6.15 9.11 -4.04
N ALA A 39 -7.47 9.32 -3.95
CA ALA A 39 -8.21 10.34 -4.70
C ALA A 39 -8.78 11.36 -3.68
N HIS A 40 -8.56 12.66 -3.93
CA HIS A 40 -8.64 13.83 -3.03
C HIS A 40 -9.84 13.93 -2.06
N ALA A 41 -9.62 14.39 -0.82
CA ALA A 41 -10.57 15.09 0.10
C ALA A 41 -9.93 15.42 1.49
N PRO A 42 -10.45 16.39 2.27
CA PRO A 42 -9.66 17.20 3.22
C PRO A 42 -9.45 16.60 4.63
N ALA A 43 -8.53 17.27 5.34
CA ALA A 43 -7.79 16.84 6.50
C ALA A 43 -8.59 16.51 7.76
N VAL A 44 -8.23 15.37 8.37
CA VAL A 44 -8.48 15.05 9.79
C VAL A 44 -7.11 14.87 10.47
N GLN A 45 -6.92 15.55 11.60
CA GLN A 45 -5.67 15.54 12.37
C GLN A 45 -5.40 14.16 12.99
N PRO A 46 -4.19 13.57 12.88
CA PRO A 46 -3.88 12.32 13.56
C PRO A 46 -3.18 12.55 14.91
N VAL A 47 -3.70 11.86 15.92
CA VAL A 47 -3.00 11.53 17.18
C VAL A 47 -1.76 10.68 16.85
N ALA A 48 -0.62 11.04 17.43
CA ALA A 48 0.70 10.54 17.04
C ALA A 48 0.88 9.03 17.29
N ALA A 49 0.74 8.22 16.24
CA ALA A 49 1.23 6.85 16.22
C ALA A 49 2.67 6.80 15.64
N PRO A 50 3.51 5.82 16.00
CA PRO A 50 4.89 5.68 15.51
C PRO A 50 4.99 5.65 13.98
N LEU A 51 3.97 5.10 13.31
CA LEU A 51 3.89 5.04 11.85
C LEU A 51 3.58 6.40 11.22
N THR A 52 2.81 7.25 11.90
CA THR A 52 2.56 8.62 11.47
C THR A 52 3.86 9.42 11.51
N TYR A 53 4.71 9.19 12.50
CA TYR A 53 6.00 9.86 12.62
C TYR A 53 6.94 9.54 11.46
N ALA A 54 7.07 8.26 11.09
CA ALA A 54 7.88 7.85 9.94
C ALA A 54 7.40 8.49 8.63
N GLN A 55 6.08 8.55 8.41
CA GLN A 55 5.49 9.16 7.21
C GLN A 55 5.62 10.69 7.18
N VAL A 56 5.59 11.35 8.34
CA VAL A 56 5.85 12.78 8.45
C VAL A 56 7.31 13.07 8.18
N ALA A 57 8.23 12.26 8.71
CA ALA A 57 9.66 12.41 8.48
C ALA A 57 10.06 12.17 7.01
N SER A 58 9.36 11.28 6.29
CA SER A 58 9.62 11.00 4.88
C SER A 58 8.84 11.89 3.90
N GLY A 59 8.01 12.83 4.38
CA GLY A 59 7.22 13.73 3.53
C GLY A 59 6.00 13.10 2.83
N VAL A 60 5.79 11.78 2.95
CA VAL A 60 4.73 11.05 2.22
C VAL A 60 3.34 11.18 2.85
N ARG A 61 3.22 11.73 4.06
CA ARG A 61 1.94 11.83 4.78
C ARG A 61 0.79 12.44 3.96
N PRO A 62 1.00 13.50 3.14
CA PRO A 62 -0.06 14.07 2.29
C PRO A 62 -0.58 13.12 1.22
N LEU A 63 0.19 12.09 0.85
CA LEU A 63 -0.18 11.08 -0.14
C LEU A 63 -0.98 9.91 0.46
N VAL A 64 -1.15 9.89 1.79
CA VAL A 64 -1.84 8.81 2.52
C VAL A 64 -3.25 9.27 2.90
N HIS A 65 -4.26 8.58 2.37
CA HIS A 65 -5.64 8.89 2.72
C HIS A 65 -5.98 8.46 4.14
N GLU A 66 -5.64 7.22 4.50
CA GLU A 66 -6.03 6.60 5.75
C GLU A 66 -4.97 5.58 6.20
N ILE A 67 -4.85 5.41 7.51
CA ILE A 67 -3.87 4.50 8.13
C ILE A 67 -4.63 3.51 8.98
N PHE A 68 -4.40 2.22 8.72
CA PHE A 68 -4.93 1.14 9.53
C PHE A 68 -3.78 0.39 10.22
N THR A 69 -3.76 0.45 11.54
CA THR A 69 -2.71 -0.15 12.38
C THR A 69 -3.27 -0.45 13.75
N ASN A 70 -2.64 -1.37 14.47
CA ASN A 70 -2.74 -1.36 15.93
C ASN A 70 -2.34 0.03 16.44
N TYR A 71 -3.17 0.61 17.27
CA TYR A 71 -2.95 1.95 17.80
C TYR A 71 -1.74 1.90 18.73
N ALA A 72 -0.95 2.96 18.73
CA ALA A 72 0.23 3.03 19.55
C ALA A 72 0.46 4.45 20.05
N HIS A 73 0.79 4.57 21.34
CA HIS A 73 1.11 5.84 21.99
C HIS A 73 2.16 5.61 23.08
N PHE A 74 2.83 6.66 23.52
CA PHE A 74 3.70 6.59 24.69
C PHE A 74 2.92 7.01 25.93
N ASP A 75 3.05 6.25 27.02
CA ASP A 75 2.48 6.63 28.31
C ASP A 75 3.32 7.70 29.03
N ALA A 76 2.88 8.11 30.22
CA ALA A 76 3.56 9.13 31.03
C ALA A 76 4.99 8.74 31.45
N ASN A 77 5.34 7.45 31.40
CA ASN A 77 6.67 6.95 31.71
C ASN A 77 7.55 6.81 30.45
N GLY A 78 7.03 7.17 29.28
CA GLY A 78 7.73 7.01 28.01
C GLY A 78 7.72 5.56 27.50
N CYS A 79 6.83 4.70 28.00
CA CYS A 79 6.69 3.32 27.50
C CYS A 79 5.72 3.27 26.32
N LEU A 80 6.07 2.51 25.27
CA LEU A 80 5.21 2.29 24.12
C LEU A 80 4.04 1.38 24.49
N GLN A 81 2.84 1.92 24.48
CA GLN A 81 1.58 1.22 24.66
C GLN A 81 0.97 0.93 23.29
N ILE A 82 0.63 -0.33 23.02
CA ILE A 82 0.01 -0.78 21.78
C ILE A 82 -1.36 -1.38 22.10
N SER A 83 -2.40 -0.92 21.42
CA SER A 83 -3.73 -1.51 21.49
C SER A 83 -4.17 -2.06 20.14
N GLU A 84 -5.01 -3.09 20.20
CA GLU A 84 -5.48 -3.83 19.04
C GLU A 84 -6.35 -2.94 18.15
N TYR A 85 -6.20 -3.05 16.82
CA TYR A 85 -7.09 -2.35 15.89
C TYR A 85 -8.52 -2.91 15.99
N HIS A 86 -8.63 -4.23 16.07
CA HIS A 86 -9.86 -4.95 16.35
C HIS A 86 -9.53 -6.29 17.02
N MET A 87 -10.54 -7.02 17.51
CA MET A 87 -10.39 -8.41 17.93
C MET A 87 -11.11 -9.32 16.95
N GLN A 88 -10.40 -10.32 16.42
CA GLN A 88 -10.97 -11.30 15.49
C GLN A 88 -10.53 -12.73 15.82
N ASN A 89 -11.42 -13.68 15.54
CA ASN A 89 -11.14 -15.13 15.58
C ASN A 89 -11.51 -15.85 14.27
N TRP A 90 -11.94 -15.12 13.25
CA TRP A 90 -12.47 -15.67 12.00
C TRP A 90 -11.41 -15.75 10.90
N CYS A 91 -10.32 -14.98 10.97
CA CYS A 91 -9.26 -15.00 9.96
C CYS A 91 -8.12 -15.92 10.39
N LYS A 92 -7.92 -17.00 9.64
CA LYS A 92 -6.82 -17.95 9.86
C LYS A 92 -5.48 -17.48 9.25
N LEU A 93 -5.49 -16.45 8.42
CA LEU A 93 -4.32 -15.94 7.68
C LEU A 93 -3.76 -14.64 8.28
N SER A 94 -4.37 -14.11 9.33
CA SER A 94 -4.00 -12.84 9.94
C SER A 94 -3.94 -12.97 11.45
N SER A 95 -3.25 -12.03 12.10
CA SER A 95 -3.21 -11.98 13.55
C SER A 95 -4.58 -11.63 14.12
N VAL A 96 -4.82 -12.05 15.36
CA VAL A 96 -6.08 -11.81 16.10
C VAL A 96 -6.42 -10.33 16.25
N ASN A 97 -5.41 -9.47 16.19
CA ASN A 97 -5.53 -8.04 16.44
C ASN A 97 -5.62 -7.16 15.17
N LEU A 98 -5.35 -7.71 13.98
CA LEU A 98 -5.43 -6.96 12.72
C LEU A 98 -5.49 -7.91 11.51
N CYS A 99 -6.62 -7.90 10.79
CA CYS A 99 -6.72 -8.58 9.49
C CYS A 99 -6.66 -7.56 8.37
N LYS A 100 -5.49 -7.43 7.74
CA LYS A 100 -5.25 -6.49 6.65
C LYS A 100 -6.20 -6.69 5.47
N GLY A 101 -6.59 -7.94 5.22
CA GLY A 101 -7.50 -8.27 4.11
C GLY A 101 -8.94 -7.82 4.34
N SER A 102 -9.51 -8.00 5.53
CA SER A 102 -10.87 -7.47 5.80
C SER A 102 -10.88 -5.95 5.88
N VAL A 103 -9.85 -5.35 6.48
CA VAL A 103 -9.70 -3.90 6.54
C VAL A 103 -9.66 -3.30 5.13
N MET A 104 -8.94 -3.94 4.20
CA MET A 104 -8.93 -3.53 2.79
C MET A 104 -10.31 -3.64 2.13
N GLU A 105 -11.03 -4.76 2.31
CA GLU A 105 -12.38 -4.92 1.75
C GLU A 105 -13.38 -3.90 2.30
N GLU A 106 -13.34 -3.65 3.61
CA GLU A 106 -14.18 -2.66 4.28
C GLU A 106 -13.87 -1.24 3.78
N TYR A 107 -12.59 -0.90 3.63
CA TYR A 107 -12.17 0.37 3.06
C TYR A 107 -12.71 0.54 1.64
N LEU A 108 -12.50 -0.44 0.76
CA LEU A 108 -12.95 -0.39 -0.64
C LEU A 108 -14.49 -0.27 -0.73
N ASP A 109 -15.23 -1.02 0.09
CA ASP A 109 -16.70 -0.91 0.16
C ASP A 109 -17.15 0.47 0.65
N ARG A 110 -16.53 1.00 1.71
CA ARG A 110 -16.82 2.35 2.21
C ARG A 110 -16.55 3.42 1.16
N ARG A 111 -15.41 3.36 0.44
CA ARG A 111 -15.08 4.31 -0.63
C ARG A 111 -16.06 4.24 -1.79
N ARG A 112 -16.49 3.03 -2.18
CA ARG A 112 -17.54 2.84 -3.19
C ARG A 112 -18.86 3.48 -2.78
N LYS A 113 -19.29 3.29 -1.52
CA LYS A 113 -20.49 3.95 -0.97
C LYS A 113 -20.38 5.49 -0.96
N GLN A 114 -19.16 6.02 -0.94
CA GLN A 114 -18.86 7.45 -1.05
C GLN A 114 -18.69 7.92 -2.50
N GLY A 115 -19.01 7.08 -3.49
CA GLY A 115 -18.92 7.42 -4.92
C GLY A 115 -17.52 7.29 -5.51
N VAL A 116 -16.55 6.72 -4.79
CA VAL A 116 -15.20 6.50 -5.27
C VAL A 116 -15.02 5.03 -5.67
N ASN A 117 -14.86 4.79 -6.96
CA ASN A 117 -14.57 3.46 -7.50
C ASN A 117 -13.09 3.36 -7.89
N PHE A 118 -12.47 2.23 -7.57
CA PHE A 118 -11.11 1.92 -7.98
C PHE A 118 -11.14 0.87 -9.10
N ASP A 119 -10.70 1.26 -10.29
CA ASP A 119 -10.60 0.34 -11.43
C ASP A 119 -9.58 -0.77 -11.14
N THR A 120 -8.45 -0.39 -10.53
CA THR A 120 -7.36 -1.28 -10.14
C THR A 120 -6.91 -0.97 -8.72
N VAL A 121 -6.76 -2.02 -7.91
CA VAL A 121 -6.13 -1.98 -6.59
C VAL A 121 -4.71 -2.53 -6.71
N SER A 122 -3.74 -1.81 -6.15
CA SER A 122 -2.34 -2.25 -6.09
C SER A 122 -1.96 -2.48 -4.63
N TYR A 123 -1.65 -3.72 -4.27
CA TYR A 123 -1.23 -4.07 -2.91
C TYR A 123 0.28 -4.27 -2.86
N VAL A 124 0.96 -3.61 -1.92
CA VAL A 124 2.41 -3.71 -1.70
C VAL A 124 2.65 -4.32 -0.32
N GLY A 125 3.48 -5.36 -0.23
CA GLY A 125 3.78 -6.01 1.04
C GLY A 125 5.00 -6.93 0.98
N ASP A 126 5.44 -7.41 2.12
CA ASP A 126 6.66 -8.22 2.26
C ASP A 126 6.46 -9.43 3.20
N GLY A 127 5.57 -9.33 4.19
CA GLY A 127 5.41 -10.31 5.26
C GLY A 127 4.33 -11.37 5.02
N ASN A 128 4.35 -12.42 5.85
CA ASN A 128 3.31 -13.46 5.82
C ASN A 128 1.90 -12.90 6.12
N ASN A 129 1.82 -11.83 6.93
CA ASN A 129 0.55 -11.18 7.28
C ASN A 129 -0.05 -10.37 6.11
N ASP A 130 0.66 -10.25 4.98
CA ASP A 130 0.20 -9.62 3.75
C ASP A 130 -0.43 -10.58 2.75
N LEU A 131 -0.38 -11.91 3.00
CA LEU A 131 -1.02 -12.86 2.08
C LEU A 131 -2.54 -12.64 2.02
N CYS A 132 -3.15 -12.39 3.17
CA CYS A 132 -4.58 -12.32 3.36
C CYS A 132 -5.29 -11.29 2.44
N PRO A 133 -4.80 -10.05 2.27
CA PRO A 133 -5.30 -9.14 1.25
C PRO A 133 -5.00 -9.61 -0.18
N CYS A 134 -3.82 -10.19 -0.46
CA CYS A 134 -3.46 -10.68 -1.81
C CYS A 134 -4.42 -11.74 -2.37
N LEU A 135 -5.00 -12.59 -1.51
CA LEU A 135 -5.97 -13.62 -1.93
C LEU A 135 -7.37 -13.05 -2.26
N ARG A 136 -7.66 -11.81 -1.86
CA ARG A 136 -8.96 -11.15 -2.06
C ARG A 136 -9.01 -10.25 -3.28
N LEU A 137 -7.85 -10.00 -3.90
CA LEU A 137 -7.73 -9.13 -5.06
C LEU A 137 -8.32 -9.79 -6.32
N ARG A 138 -8.82 -8.95 -7.23
CA ARG A 138 -9.42 -9.36 -8.50
C ARG A 138 -8.33 -9.60 -9.54
N SER A 139 -8.72 -10.16 -10.69
CA SER A 139 -7.78 -10.41 -11.80
C SER A 139 -7.22 -9.14 -12.46
N CYS A 140 -7.92 -8.00 -12.32
CA CYS A 140 -7.45 -6.70 -12.80
C CYS A 140 -6.53 -5.98 -11.79
N ASP A 141 -6.38 -6.51 -10.58
CA ASP A 141 -5.60 -5.91 -9.51
C ASP A 141 -4.13 -6.39 -9.56
N LEU A 142 -3.26 -5.68 -8.84
CA LEU A 142 -1.81 -5.87 -8.84
C LEU A 142 -1.31 -6.19 -7.43
N ILE A 143 -0.36 -7.12 -7.33
CA ILE A 143 0.37 -7.43 -6.10
C ILE A 143 1.84 -7.16 -6.33
N PHE A 144 2.44 -6.40 -5.43
CA PHE A 144 3.85 -6.10 -5.38
C PHE A 144 4.47 -6.76 -4.14
N PRO A 145 4.82 -8.06 -4.20
CA PRO A 145 5.48 -8.71 -3.10
C PRO A 145 6.98 -8.36 -3.10
N ARG A 146 7.54 -8.00 -1.94
CA ARG A 146 8.97 -7.67 -1.87
C ARG A 146 9.81 -8.90 -2.20
N ALA A 147 10.69 -8.78 -3.18
CA ALA A 147 11.52 -9.88 -3.64
C ALA A 147 12.41 -10.40 -2.51
N ASP A 148 12.54 -11.73 -2.42
CA ASP A 148 13.28 -12.47 -1.38
C ASP A 148 12.65 -12.46 0.03
N TYR A 149 11.51 -11.79 0.22
CA TYR A 149 10.79 -11.75 1.50
C TYR A 149 9.68 -12.83 1.57
N PRO A 150 9.14 -13.11 2.78
CA PRO A 150 8.20 -14.21 2.99
C PRO A 150 6.96 -14.19 2.07
N LEU A 151 6.36 -13.02 1.82
CA LEU A 151 5.21 -12.92 0.92
C LEU A 151 5.53 -13.40 -0.50
N ALA A 152 6.66 -12.94 -1.07
CA ALA A 152 7.08 -13.36 -2.41
C ALA A 152 7.36 -14.87 -2.47
N LYS A 153 8.03 -15.40 -1.44
CA LYS A 153 8.30 -16.84 -1.32
C LYS A 153 7.01 -17.66 -1.21
N GLN A 154 6.01 -17.16 -0.49
CA GLN A 154 4.73 -17.85 -0.33
C GLN A 154 3.91 -17.84 -1.61
N LEU A 155 3.84 -16.70 -2.30
CA LEU A 155 3.14 -16.56 -3.57
C LEU A 155 3.80 -17.38 -4.70
N ALA A 156 5.13 -17.53 -4.66
CA ALA A 156 5.84 -18.36 -5.63
C ALA A 156 5.59 -19.87 -5.48
N LYS A 157 5.21 -20.35 -4.29
CA LYS A 157 4.91 -21.77 -4.05
C LYS A 157 3.61 -22.22 -4.70
N ASP A 158 2.65 -21.32 -4.78
CA ASP A 158 1.35 -21.55 -5.38
C ASP A 158 0.89 -20.27 -6.08
N PRO A 159 1.30 -20.05 -7.33
CA PRO A 159 0.93 -18.85 -8.08
C PRO A 159 -0.57 -18.75 -8.37
N GLU A 160 -1.30 -19.87 -8.38
CA GLU A 160 -2.72 -19.92 -8.71
C GLU A 160 -3.62 -19.55 -7.52
N GLN A 161 -3.07 -19.49 -6.31
CA GLN A 161 -3.82 -19.07 -5.11
C GLN A 161 -4.34 -17.64 -5.19
N THR A 162 -3.78 -16.79 -6.05
CA THR A 162 -4.25 -15.42 -6.29
C THR A 162 -4.66 -15.21 -7.74
N LYS A 163 -5.69 -14.38 -7.93
CA LYS A 163 -6.18 -13.97 -9.25
C LYS A 163 -5.39 -12.79 -9.81
N ALA A 164 -4.79 -11.98 -8.93
CA ALA A 164 -4.14 -10.72 -9.28
C ALA A 164 -2.74 -10.93 -9.86
N LYS A 165 -2.28 -9.95 -10.64
CA LYS A 165 -0.97 -10.04 -11.31
C LYS A 165 0.16 -9.76 -10.33
N LEU A 166 1.16 -10.66 -10.30
CA LEU A 166 2.33 -10.55 -9.43
C LEU A 166 3.45 -9.73 -10.09
N HIS A 167 3.95 -8.73 -9.37
CA HIS A 167 5.06 -7.87 -9.77
C HIS A 167 6.06 -7.71 -8.63
N PRO A 168 6.99 -8.67 -8.42
CA PRO A 168 7.96 -8.57 -7.34
C PRO A 168 8.79 -7.28 -7.40
N TRP A 169 9.04 -6.66 -6.24
CA TRP A 169 9.80 -5.39 -6.17
C TRP A 169 11.00 -5.51 -5.23
N ARG A 170 12.10 -4.81 -5.56
CA ARG A 170 13.27 -4.63 -4.69
C ARG A 170 13.38 -3.18 -4.24
N THR A 171 13.02 -2.26 -5.12
CA THR A 171 12.98 -0.82 -4.91
C THR A 171 11.65 -0.28 -5.42
N GLY A 172 11.27 0.95 -5.08
CA GLY A 172 10.04 1.48 -5.67
C GLY A 172 10.13 1.91 -7.10
N LEU A 173 11.32 2.00 -7.68
CA LEU A 173 11.45 2.16 -9.12
C LEU A 173 10.82 0.97 -9.85
N ASP A 174 10.85 -0.22 -9.26
CA ASP A 174 10.19 -1.41 -9.80
C ASP A 174 8.66 -1.24 -9.80
N ILE A 175 8.12 -0.76 -8.67
CA ILE A 175 6.69 -0.46 -8.51
C ILE A 175 6.26 0.63 -9.49
N ALA A 176 6.98 1.75 -9.51
CA ALA A 176 6.72 2.90 -10.37
C ALA A 176 6.71 2.50 -11.85
N SER A 177 7.67 1.68 -12.27
CA SER A 177 7.78 1.21 -13.65
C SER A 177 6.55 0.42 -14.11
N VAL A 178 5.95 -0.38 -13.22
CA VAL A 178 4.72 -1.12 -13.53
C VAL A 178 3.51 -0.20 -13.54
N LEU A 179 3.36 0.66 -12.53
CA LEU A 179 2.23 1.59 -12.43
C LEU A 179 2.20 2.56 -13.62
N LEU A 180 3.34 3.15 -13.98
CA LEU A 180 3.42 4.08 -15.11
C LEU A 180 3.12 3.41 -16.46
N LYS A 181 3.56 2.16 -16.67
CA LYS A 181 3.20 1.40 -17.88
C LYS A 181 1.70 1.17 -17.97
N ASN A 182 1.05 0.77 -16.87
CA ASN A 182 -0.39 0.53 -16.86
C ASN A 182 -1.21 1.83 -16.98
N CYS A 183 -0.75 2.95 -16.43
CA CYS A 183 -1.40 4.26 -16.63
C CYS A 183 -1.30 4.77 -18.07
N VAL A 184 -0.19 4.49 -18.78
CA VAL A 184 -0.02 4.90 -20.19
C VAL A 184 -0.93 4.10 -21.12
N VAL A 185 -1.15 2.81 -20.87
CA VAL A 185 -2.04 1.98 -21.70
C VAL A 185 -3.50 2.44 -21.65
N ASN A 186 -3.95 2.96 -20.50
CA ASN A 186 -5.33 3.45 -20.34
C ASN A 186 -5.57 4.83 -21.01
N ASN A 187 -4.52 5.53 -21.43
CA ASN A 187 -4.62 6.87 -22.04
C ASN A 187 -4.33 6.88 -23.56
N VAL A 188 -4.15 5.71 -24.19
CA VAL A 188 -3.86 5.59 -25.64
C VAL A 188 -5.07 5.02 -26.42
N THR A 189 -6.19 4.77 -25.76
CA THR A 189 -7.45 4.40 -26.41
C THR A 189 -8.47 5.54 -26.32
N GLU A 190 -8.26 6.60 -27.10
CA GLU A 190 -9.30 7.46 -27.69
C GLU A 190 -8.86 7.88 -29.10
#